data_AF-A0A4Z2EN33-F1
#
_entry.id   AF-A0A4Z2EN33-F1
#
_cell.length_a   1.000
_cell.length_b   1.000
_cell.length_c   1.000
_cell.angle_alpha   90.00
_cell.angle_beta   90.00
_cell.angle_gamma   90.00
#
_symmetry.space_group_name_H-M   'P 1'
#
loop_
_entity.id
_entity.type
_entity.pdbx_description
1 polymer ?
#
loop_
_entity_poly.entity_id
_entity_poly.type
_entity_poly.pdbx_seq_one_letter_code
_entity_poly.pdbx_strand_id
1 'polypeptide(L)'
;MPGAQVWAVLFFAMLLCLGLSSMFGNLEGILTPIRDLQLLPKWIPDGVVSAGICSTAFLIALIFTLGSGNYWVEIFNTHVGSIPLLIIAFFEIVAVIYVYGMKK
;
A
#
# COMPACT_ATOMS: atom_id res chain seq x y z
N MET A 1 -31.68 11.97 -9.11
CA MET A 1 -32.17 10.85 -9.95
C MET A 1 -33.20 10.06 -9.14
N PRO A 2 -34.33 9.61 -9.71
CA PRO A 2 -35.21 8.66 -9.01
C PRO A 2 -34.40 7.41 -8.63
N GLY A 3 -34.57 6.92 -7.40
CA GLY A 3 -33.74 5.84 -6.85
C GLY A 3 -32.33 6.25 -6.39
N ALA A 4 -32.09 7.54 -6.10
CA ALA A 4 -30.78 8.07 -5.68
C ALA A 4 -30.09 7.28 -4.55
N GLN A 5 -30.86 6.69 -3.63
CA GLN A 5 -30.33 5.86 -2.55
C GLN A 5 -29.62 4.60 -3.08
N VAL A 6 -30.18 3.93 -4.10
CA VAL A 6 -29.57 2.73 -4.72
C VAL A 6 -28.28 3.11 -5.43
N TRP A 7 -28.28 4.21 -6.19
CA TRP A 7 -27.10 4.70 -6.89
C TRP A 7 -25.97 5.11 -5.95
N ALA A 8 -26.29 5.75 -4.81
CA ALA A 8 -25.30 6.08 -3.80
C ALA A 8 -24.64 4.83 -3.21
N VAL A 9 -25.43 3.80 -2.86
CA VAL A 9 -24.90 2.53 -2.32
C VAL A 9 -23.99 1.85 -3.34
N LEU A 10 -24.40 1.75 -4.60
CA LEU A 10 -23.59 1.14 -5.66
C LEU A 10 -22.27 1.88 -5.86
N PHE A 11 -22.30 3.21 -5.81
CA PHE A 11 -21.10 4.04 -5.96
C PHE A 11 -20.12 3.85 -4.80
N PHE A 12 -20.58 3.93 -3.56
CA PHE A 12 -19.71 3.71 -2.40
C PHE A 12 -19.22 2.27 -2.30
N ALA A 13 -20.04 1.28 -2.65
CA ALA A 13 -19.62 -0.12 -2.71
C ALA A 13 -18.50 -0.34 -3.74
N MET A 14 -18.61 0.29 -4.92
CA MET A 14 -17.56 0.26 -5.93
C MET A 14 -16.25 0.87 -5.40
N LEU A 15 -16.31 2.08 -4.81
CA LEU A 15 -15.13 2.72 -4.23
C LEU A 15 -14.49 1.87 -3.12
N LEU A 16 -15.30 1.24 -2.28
CA LEU A 16 -14.84 0.35 -1.22
C LEU A 16 -14.16 -0.90 -1.80
N CYS A 17 -14.74 -1.55 -2.80
CA CYS A 17 -14.13 -2.70 -3.46
C CYS A 17 -12.80 -2.34 -4.15
N LEU A 18 -12.72 -1.19 -4.81
CA LEU A 18 -11.48 -0.68 -5.41
C LEU A 18 -10.40 -0.45 -4.34
N GLY A 19 -10.77 0.19 -3.24
CA GLY A 19 -9.88 0.41 -2.10
C GLY A 19 -9.37 -0.91 -1.52
N LEU A 20 -10.28 -1.86 -1.23
CA LEU A 20 -9.92 -3.17 -0.67
C LEU A 20 -8.96 -3.94 -1.58
N SER A 21 -9.24 -4.02 -2.88
CA SER A 21 -8.40 -4.75 -3.82
C SER A 21 -6.98 -4.18 -3.89
N SER A 22 -6.84 -2.84 -3.86
CA SER A 22 -5.52 -2.20 -3.86
C SER A 22 -4.76 -2.48 -2.55
N MET A 23 -5.45 -2.46 -1.41
CA MET A 23 -4.83 -2.74 -0.12
C MET A 23 -4.34 -4.19 0.02
N PHE A 24 -5.05 -5.16 -0.58
CA PHE A 24 -4.56 -6.55 -0.63
C PHE A 24 -3.23 -6.66 -1.37
N GLY A 25 -3.11 -6.03 -2.55
CA GLY A 25 -1.83 -6.01 -3.28
C GLY A 25 -0.71 -5.32 -2.51
N ASN A 26 -1.02 -4.24 -1.79
CA ASN A 26 -0.03 -3.52 -0.98
C ASN A 26 0.44 -4.36 0.22
N LEU A 27 -0.47 -5.09 0.88
CA LEU A 27 -0.13 -6.02 1.95
C LEU A 27 0.75 -7.17 1.46
N GLU A 28 0.42 -7.80 0.33
CA GLU A 28 1.25 -8.86 -0.26
C GLU A 28 2.64 -8.35 -0.67
N GLY A 29 2.71 -7.11 -1.19
CA GLY A 29 3.95 -6.44 -1.54
C GLY A 29 4.88 -6.19 -0.35
N ILE A 30 4.33 -6.01 0.85
CA ILE A 30 5.11 -5.88 2.11
C ILE A 30 5.43 -7.27 2.69
N LEU A 31 4.50 -8.22 2.62
CA LEU A 31 4.67 -9.56 3.21
C LEU A 31 5.76 -10.38 2.48
N THR A 32 5.83 -10.26 1.15
CA THR A 32 6.76 -11.01 0.30
C THR A 32 8.23 -10.76 0.66
N PRO A 33 8.74 -9.51 0.69
CA PRO A 33 10.14 -9.26 1.05
C PRO A 33 10.43 -9.63 2.51
N ILE A 34 9.49 -9.41 3.44
CA ILE A 34 9.68 -9.83 4.84
C ILE A 34 9.90 -11.34 4.95
N ARG A 35 9.15 -12.12 4.15
CA ARG A 35 9.28 -13.58 4.09
C ARG A 35 10.57 -14.02 3.39
N ASP A 36 10.95 -13.34 2.31
CA ASP A 36 12.14 -13.67 1.51
C ASP A 36 13.45 -13.42 2.28
N LEU A 37 13.54 -12.29 2.99
CA LEU A 37 14.71 -11.94 3.80
C LEU A 37 14.85 -12.77 5.10
N GLN A 38 13.92 -13.71 5.38
CA GLN A 38 13.91 -14.54 6.60
C GLN A 38 14.08 -13.75 7.91
N LEU A 39 13.63 -12.49 7.95
CA LEU A 39 13.78 -11.62 9.13
C LEU A 39 12.98 -12.12 10.34
N LEU A 40 12.01 -13.02 10.11
CA LEU A 40 11.16 -13.58 11.13
C LEU A 40 11.46 -15.07 11.33
N PRO A 41 11.58 -15.54 12.59
CA PRO A 41 11.80 -16.95 12.87
C PRO A 41 10.62 -17.79 12.35
N LYS A 42 10.94 -18.91 11.70
CA LYS A 42 9.99 -19.88 11.10
C LYS A 42 8.89 -20.41 12.04
N TRP A 43 8.97 -20.11 13.33
CA TRP A 43 7.99 -20.50 14.33
C TRP A 43 6.79 -19.53 14.42
N ILE A 44 6.89 -18.33 13.85
CA ILE A 44 5.81 -17.34 13.88
C ILE A 44 4.81 -17.67 12.75
N PRO A 45 3.51 -17.82 13.04
CA PRO A 45 2.49 -18.01 12.01
C PRO A 45 2.38 -16.76 11.13
N ASP A 46 2.20 -16.95 9.81
CA ASP A 46 2.02 -15.86 8.84
C ASP A 46 0.86 -14.92 9.24
N GLY A 47 -0.19 -15.47 9.87
CA GLY A 47 -1.33 -14.68 10.37
C GLY A 47 -0.97 -13.69 11.47
N VAL A 48 0.03 -13.99 12.31
CA VAL A 48 0.49 -13.09 13.38
C VAL A 48 1.28 -11.92 12.79
N VAL A 49 2.06 -12.17 11.74
CA VAL A 49 2.82 -11.13 11.02
C VAL A 49 1.88 -10.15 10.34
N SER A 50 0.88 -10.66 9.62
CA SER A 50 -0.15 -9.83 8.98
C SER A 50 -0.95 -9.01 10.01
N ALA A 51 -1.34 -9.62 11.13
CA ALA A 51 -2.01 -8.91 12.22
C ALA A 51 -1.14 -7.81 12.84
N GLY A 52 0.17 -8.05 12.99
CA GLY A 52 1.13 -7.05 13.46
C GLY A 52 1.22 -5.86 12.51
N ILE A 53 1.38 -6.12 11.20
CA ILE A 53 1.42 -5.07 10.17
C ILE A 53 0.12 -4.26 10.19
N CYS A 54 -1.03 -4.94 10.20
CA CYS A 54 -2.35 -4.28 10.25
C CYS A 54 -2.51 -3.41 11.51
N SER A 55 -2.09 -3.90 12.67
CA SER A 55 -2.13 -3.15 13.94
C SER A 55 -1.25 -1.91 13.89
N THR A 56 0.00 -2.03 13.39
CA THR A 56 0.89 -0.86 13.24
C THR A 56 0.34 0.15 12.24
N ALA A 57 -0.22 -0.31 11.11
CA ALA A 57 -0.86 0.57 10.14
C ALA A 57 -2.08 1.30 10.72
N PHE A 58 -2.89 0.62 11.54
CA PHE A 58 -4.02 1.23 12.23
C PHE A 58 -3.58 2.33 13.20
N LEU A 59 -2.52 2.10 13.98
CA LEU A 59 -1.96 3.11 14.89
C LEU A 59 -1.45 4.34 14.15
N ILE A 60 -0.79 4.15 13.00
CA ILE A 60 -0.32 5.26 12.16
C ILE A 60 -1.51 6.00 11.54
N ALA A 61 -2.54 5.27 11.08
CA ALA A 61 -3.72 5.85 10.47
C ALA A 61 -4.52 6.76 11.42
N LEU A 62 -4.41 6.57 12.75
CA LEU A 62 -5.02 7.47 13.73
C LEU A 62 -4.54 8.91 13.61
N ILE A 63 -3.32 9.16 13.12
CA ILE A 63 -2.80 10.52 12.92
C ILE A 63 -3.65 11.28 11.88
N PHE A 64 -4.20 10.56 10.89
CA PHE A 64 -5.02 11.14 9.84
C PHE A 64 -6.46 11.44 10.28
N THR A 65 -6.90 11.00 11.45
CA THR A 65 -8.25 11.27 11.96
C THR A 65 -8.33 12.51 12.86
N LEU A 66 -7.20 13.17 13.13
CA LEU A 66 -7.15 14.43 13.88
C LEU A 66 -7.85 15.56 13.10
N GLY A 67 -8.20 16.66 13.79
CA GLY A 67 -8.88 17.82 13.18
C GLY A 67 -8.13 18.46 12.00
N SER A 68 -6.81 18.26 11.91
CA SER A 68 -5.97 18.67 10.77
C SER A 68 -5.60 17.51 9.83
N GLY A 69 -6.32 16.40 9.89
CA GLY A 69 -5.99 15.16 9.18
C GLY A 69 -5.93 15.31 7.66
N ASN A 70 -6.81 16.15 7.08
CA ASN A 70 -6.83 16.40 5.64
C ASN A 70 -5.51 17.00 5.13
N TYR A 71 -4.92 17.93 5.90
CA TYR A 71 -3.62 18.53 5.57
C TYR A 71 -2.48 17.50 5.58
N TRP A 72 -2.49 16.60 6.57
CA TRP A 72 -1.54 15.49 6.63
C TRP A 72 -1.70 14.56 5.41
N VAL A 73 -2.92 14.17 5.08
CA VAL A 73 -3.19 13.30 3.91
C VAL A 73 -2.70 13.94 2.61
N GLU A 74 -2.94 15.24 2.42
CA GLU A 74 -2.51 15.94 1.20
C GLU A 74 -0.99 16.01 1.06
N ILE A 75 -0.27 16.37 2.13
CA ILE A 75 1.20 16.36 2.13
C ILE A 75 1.75 14.96 1.81
N PHE A 76 1.23 13.93 2.48
CA PHE A 76 1.68 12.57 2.26
C PHE A 76 1.41 12.11 0.83
N ASN A 77 0.24 12.40 0.29
CA ASN A 77 -0.12 12.01 -1.07
C ASN A 77 0.80 12.67 -2.11
N THR A 78 1.08 13.96 -1.98
CA THR A 78 1.93 14.68 -2.94
C THR A 78 3.40 14.28 -2.84
N HIS A 79 3.94 14.06 -1.64
CA HIS A 79 5.36 13.81 -1.46
C HIS A 79 5.75 12.33 -1.47
N VAL A 80 4.96 11.46 -0.84
CA VAL A 80 5.28 10.02 -0.70
C VAL A 80 4.83 9.22 -1.93
N GLY A 81 3.76 9.65 -2.60
CA GLY A 81 3.25 8.95 -3.79
C GLY A 81 4.17 9.06 -5.00
N SER A 82 4.74 10.24 -5.28
CA SER A 82 5.43 10.47 -6.55
C SER A 82 6.96 10.31 -6.49
N ILE A 83 7.62 10.93 -5.51
CA ILE A 83 9.09 11.02 -5.50
C ILE A 83 9.76 9.64 -5.32
N PRO A 84 9.38 8.81 -4.33
CA PRO A 84 10.01 7.51 -4.13
C PRO A 84 9.77 6.53 -5.29
N LEU A 85 8.54 6.49 -5.83
CA LEU A 85 8.20 5.61 -6.96
C LEU A 85 9.04 5.95 -8.20
N LEU A 86 9.23 7.23 -8.49
CA LEU A 86 10.04 7.66 -9.63
C LEU A 86 11.51 7.29 -9.47
N ILE A 87 12.07 7.45 -8.27
CA ILE A 87 13.45 7.08 -7.97
C ILE A 87 13.64 5.56 -8.08
N ILE A 88 12.74 4.76 -7.50
CA ILE A 88 12.82 3.30 -7.55
C ILE A 88 12.71 2.80 -9.00
N ALA A 89 11.74 3.29 -9.76
CA ALA A 89 11.56 2.92 -11.16
C ALA A 89 12.78 3.28 -12.03
N PHE A 90 13.40 4.44 -11.78
CA PHE A 90 14.62 4.85 -12.48
C PHE A 90 15.78 3.88 -12.21
N PHE A 91 16.02 3.54 -10.93
CA PHE A 91 17.07 2.59 -10.58
C PHE A 91 16.80 1.18 -11.08
N GLU A 92 15.55 0.73 -11.07
CA GLU A 92 15.17 -0.59 -11.60
C GLU A 92 15.50 -0.70 -13.09
N ILE A 93 15.14 0.31 -13.90
CA ILE A 93 15.46 0.34 -15.34
C ILE A 93 16.98 0.38 -15.58
N VAL A 94 17.71 1.23 -14.83
CA VAL A 94 19.17 1.32 -14.95
C VAL A 94 19.83 0.00 -14.56
N ALA A 95 19.39 -0.66 -13.48
CA ALA A 95 19.91 -1.95 -13.05
C ALA A 95 19.67 -3.04 -14.10
N VAL A 96 18.48 -3.11 -14.69
CA VAL A 96 18.16 -4.10 -15.73
C VAL A 96 19.02 -3.89 -16.99
N ILE A 97 19.14 -2.65 -17.46
CA ILE A 97 19.88 -2.36 -18.71
C ILE A 97 21.39 -2.52 -18.54
N TYR A 98 21.97 -1.96 -17.46
CA TYR A 98 23.42 -1.85 -17.30
C TYR A 98 24.04 -2.96 -16.45
N VAL A 99 23.35 -3.46 -15.41
CA VAL A 99 23.90 -4.48 -14.49
C VAL A 99 23.52 -5.87 -14.95
N TYR A 100 22.25 -6.10 -15.25
CA TYR A 100 21.80 -7.41 -15.73
C TYR A 100 22.20 -7.63 -17.19
N GLY A 101 22.24 -6.55 -17.97
CA GLY A 101 22.60 -6.55 -19.38
C GLY A 101 21.46 -7.13 -20.22
N MET A 102 20.93 -6.38 -21.17
CA MET A 102 19.86 -6.84 -22.08
C MET A 102 20.27 -8.00 -23.01
N LYS A 103 21.48 -8.54 -22.86
CA LYS A 103 22.13 -9.50 -23.75
C LYS A 103 22.41 -10.83 -23.04
N LYS A 104 21.39 -11.32 -22.33
CA LYS A 104 21.27 -12.72 -21.93
C LYS A 104 20.02 -13.30 -22.58
#